data_AF-A0A7I4YZ03-F1
#
_entry.id   AF-A0A7I4YZ03-F1
#
_cell.length_a   1.000
_cell.length_b   1.000
_cell.length_c   1.000
_cell.angle_alpha   90.00
_cell.angle_beta   90.00
_cell.angle_gamma   90.00
#
_symmetry.space_group_name_H-M   'P 1'
#
loop_
_entity.id
_entity.type
_entity.pdbx_description
1 polymer ?
#
loop_
_entity_poly.entity_id
_entity_poly.type
_entity_poly.pdbx_seq_one_letter_code
_entity_poly.pdbx_strand_id
1 'polypeptide(L)'
;MSLKLTELLPTPSAVTDEYSQVRRDPWFRGREDALPIPTAIVVKEPPPYGRRQGFRPRGVEDFGDGGAFPEIHVAQFPLGMGLGERKGKSEGQIALQYDADGKLRHDAIARLGHDKNKVVYTKLADMRAKAWDEDDEDIQRPDEETIAEQTERTRLALEKITESKVASALPVRHAEKQAPAQYIRYTPSQQSQGHAAGSQQRIIRMVEEQKDPMEPPKFRINQKIPRAPPSPPAPVMHSPPRKVTTKDQNDWKIPPCISNWKNPKGFTVSLDKRLAADGRGLQQTHINEGFAKLSEALYIADRKARESVEARAQLEKRVAQHKKLEQEARMREMAAKARQERAGIRKRDEDEDEAVKAREEVRRDRLDDIRKERNIARNRPDKVDKLMRDRDRDISEKIVLGLPDAKVRSSETQFDQRLFDQNKGLDSGAMDDETYNPYDKAWRGGDNVQQHIYRPSKNIDKDVYGDDLDKIINTQRFVPDKGFSGAEGSSRGSGPVQFEREQDVFGLGDLFQQVKNKRGGDRDNDRDDSKRTRH
;
A
#
# COMPACT_ATOMS: atom_id res chain seq x y z
N MET A 1 -24.17 -25.81 88.63
CA MET A 1 -25.19 -24.94 88.01
C MET A 1 -24.58 -24.38 86.74
N SER A 2 -24.93 -24.93 85.57
CA SER A 2 -24.37 -24.49 84.28
C SER A 2 -25.41 -23.64 83.57
N LEU A 3 -25.14 -22.34 83.48
CA LEU A 3 -25.96 -21.40 82.71
C LEU A 3 -25.87 -21.75 81.22
N LYS A 4 -27.01 -21.89 80.55
CA LYS A 4 -27.07 -22.21 79.12
C LYS A 4 -26.73 -20.93 78.32
N LEU A 5 -25.78 -21.03 77.39
CA LEU A 5 -25.38 -19.92 76.50
C LEU A 5 -26.53 -19.30 75.71
N THR A 6 -27.60 -20.06 75.50
CA THR A 6 -28.85 -19.61 74.86
C THR A 6 -29.62 -18.58 75.68
N GLU A 7 -29.38 -18.49 76.99
CA GLU A 7 -30.00 -17.50 77.89
C GLU A 7 -29.18 -16.21 78.00
N LEU A 8 -27.92 -16.22 77.54
CA LEU A 8 -26.99 -15.07 77.58
C LEU A 8 -26.96 -14.28 76.27
N LEU A 9 -27.54 -14.80 75.18
CA LEU A 9 -27.54 -14.14 73.89
C LEU A 9 -28.94 -13.56 73.58
N PRO A 10 -29.03 -12.32 73.06
CA PRO A 10 -30.29 -11.76 72.63
C PRO A 10 -30.90 -12.60 71.51
N THR A 11 -32.22 -12.77 71.54
CA THR A 11 -32.97 -13.49 70.50
C THR A 11 -32.68 -12.84 69.14
N PRO A 12 -32.35 -13.62 68.09
CA PRO A 12 -31.96 -13.08 66.80
C PRO A 12 -33.08 -12.20 66.23
N SER A 13 -32.77 -10.91 66.05
CA SER A 13 -33.70 -9.95 65.49
C SER A 13 -33.83 -10.19 63.99
N ALA A 14 -34.99 -10.70 63.58
CA ALA A 14 -35.55 -10.66 62.24
C ALA A 14 -34.67 -11.19 61.09
N VAL A 15 -35.14 -12.28 60.48
CA VAL A 15 -34.84 -12.61 59.09
C VAL A 15 -35.32 -11.44 58.23
N THR A 16 -34.42 -10.55 57.84
CA THR A 16 -34.73 -9.53 56.84
C THR A 16 -34.92 -10.22 55.50
N ASP A 17 -36.03 -9.89 54.85
CA ASP A 17 -36.55 -10.49 53.62
C ASP A 17 -35.64 -10.27 52.38
N GLU A 18 -34.49 -9.62 52.55
CA GLU A 18 -33.51 -9.33 51.49
C GLU A 18 -32.72 -10.57 51.04
N TYR A 19 -32.58 -11.60 51.88
CA TYR A 19 -31.95 -12.87 51.50
C TYR A 19 -32.86 -13.83 50.71
N SER A 20 -34.13 -13.48 50.51
CA SER A 20 -35.11 -14.31 49.79
C SER A 20 -34.91 -14.31 48.27
N GLN A 21 -34.21 -13.31 47.72
CA GLN A 21 -33.99 -13.19 46.27
C GLN A 21 -32.99 -14.21 45.72
N VAL A 22 -31.97 -14.59 46.51
CA VAL A 22 -30.97 -15.61 46.13
C VAL A 22 -31.60 -17.00 46.03
N ARG A 23 -32.72 -17.25 46.72
CA ARG A 23 -33.47 -18.52 46.66
C ARG A 23 -34.39 -18.65 45.44
N ARG A 24 -34.51 -17.60 44.61
CA ARG A 24 -35.37 -17.60 43.41
C ARG A 24 -34.60 -17.66 42.09
N ASP A 25 -33.31 -18.01 42.11
CA ASP A 25 -32.55 -18.20 40.88
C ASP A 25 -32.90 -19.54 40.19
N PRO A 26 -33.35 -19.54 38.91
CA PRO A 26 -33.69 -20.77 38.17
C PRO A 26 -32.52 -21.76 38.01
N TRP A 27 -31.28 -21.29 38.17
CA TRP A 27 -30.06 -22.11 38.08
C TRP A 27 -29.88 -23.08 39.25
N PHE A 28 -30.48 -22.78 40.41
CA PHE A 28 -30.38 -23.60 41.62
C PHE A 28 -31.59 -24.52 41.84
N ARG A 29 -32.63 -24.43 41.00
CA ARG A 29 -33.76 -25.37 41.05
C ARG A 29 -33.33 -26.75 40.54
N GLY A 30 -33.52 -27.77 41.38
CA GLY A 30 -33.31 -29.19 41.02
C GLY A 30 -32.25 -29.93 41.82
N ARG A 31 -31.62 -29.32 42.83
CA ARG A 31 -30.74 -30.01 43.80
C ARG A 31 -31.28 -30.04 45.24
N GLU A 32 -32.51 -29.57 45.44
CA GLU A 32 -33.13 -29.44 46.77
C GLU A 32 -33.93 -30.71 47.15
N ASP A 33 -34.38 -31.49 46.16
CA ASP A 33 -35.24 -32.68 46.37
C ASP A 33 -34.46 -33.96 46.75
N ALA A 34 -33.16 -33.86 47.01
CA ALA A 34 -32.32 -34.97 47.48
C ALA A 34 -31.88 -34.82 48.95
N LEU A 35 -32.49 -33.89 49.70
CA LEU A 35 -32.30 -33.80 51.14
C LEU A 35 -33.57 -34.33 51.84
N PRO A 36 -33.47 -35.37 52.69
CA PRO A 36 -34.60 -35.79 53.48
C PRO A 36 -35.06 -34.62 54.36
N ILE A 37 -36.38 -34.42 54.37
CA ILE A 37 -37.19 -33.57 55.26
C ILE A 37 -36.53 -33.47 56.65
N PRO A 38 -36.48 -32.30 57.31
CA PRO A 38 -35.82 -32.15 58.60
C PRO A 38 -36.60 -32.92 59.67
N THR A 39 -36.27 -34.19 59.86
CA THR A 39 -36.48 -34.85 61.14
C THR A 39 -35.70 -34.05 62.16
N ALA A 40 -36.38 -33.47 63.15
CA ALA A 40 -35.76 -32.83 64.29
C ALA A 40 -34.54 -33.64 64.73
N ILE A 41 -33.36 -33.03 64.73
CA ILE A 41 -32.14 -33.66 65.21
C ILE A 41 -32.42 -34.04 66.66
N VAL A 42 -32.62 -35.34 66.91
CA VAL A 42 -32.74 -35.85 68.28
C VAL A 42 -31.36 -35.75 68.88
N VAL A 43 -31.07 -34.61 69.49
CA VAL A 43 -29.84 -34.43 70.29
C VAL A 43 -29.99 -35.35 71.49
N LYS A 44 -29.33 -36.51 71.44
CA LYS A 44 -29.14 -37.33 72.63
C LYS A 44 -28.18 -36.57 73.54
N GLU A 45 -28.73 -35.93 74.57
CA GLU A 45 -27.90 -35.36 75.63
C GLU A 45 -27.23 -36.51 76.39
N PRO A 46 -25.89 -36.60 76.39
CA PRO A 46 -25.23 -37.69 77.07
C PRO A 46 -25.27 -37.46 78.60
N PRO A 47 -25.24 -38.51 79.43
CA PRO A 47 -25.35 -38.37 80.88
C PRO A 47 -24.26 -37.43 81.44
N PRO A 48 -24.53 -36.65 82.50
CA PRO A 48 -23.58 -35.68 83.03
C PRO A 48 -22.30 -36.35 83.55
N TYR A 49 -21.20 -35.58 83.58
CA TYR A 49 -19.88 -36.05 84.03
C TYR A 49 -19.95 -36.71 85.43
N GLY A 50 -19.31 -37.88 85.58
CA GLY A 50 -19.32 -38.65 86.83
C GLY A 50 -20.55 -39.56 87.02
N ARG A 51 -21.55 -39.50 86.14
CA ARG A 51 -22.74 -40.38 86.14
C ARG A 51 -22.80 -41.29 84.91
N ARG A 52 -21.67 -41.52 84.21
CA ARG A 52 -21.60 -42.30 82.96
C ARG A 52 -21.20 -43.77 83.16
N GLN A 53 -21.40 -44.32 84.35
CA GLN A 53 -21.16 -45.74 84.64
C GLN A 53 -22.09 -46.61 83.79
N GLY A 54 -21.53 -47.43 82.89
CA GLY A 54 -22.28 -48.30 81.97
C GLY A 54 -22.72 -47.65 80.65
N PHE A 55 -22.51 -46.34 80.47
CA PHE A 55 -22.72 -45.65 79.19
C PHE A 55 -21.56 -45.95 78.24
N ARG A 56 -21.86 -46.36 76.99
CA ARG A 56 -20.85 -46.62 75.95
C ARG A 56 -21.29 -45.98 74.65
N PRO A 57 -20.62 -44.91 74.18
CA PRO A 57 -20.97 -44.27 72.92
C PRO A 57 -20.61 -45.20 71.76
N ARG A 58 -21.57 -45.44 70.86
CA ARG A 58 -21.39 -46.26 69.64
C ARG A 58 -21.51 -45.46 68.36
N GLY A 59 -22.31 -44.39 68.36
CA GLY A 59 -22.48 -43.47 67.23
C GLY A 59 -21.92 -42.08 67.51
N VAL A 60 -21.80 -41.26 66.45
CA VAL A 60 -21.41 -39.84 66.58
C VAL A 60 -22.46 -39.06 67.39
N GLU A 61 -23.72 -39.45 67.29
CA GLU A 61 -24.86 -38.86 68.00
C GLU A 61 -24.80 -39.05 69.52
N ASP A 62 -24.14 -40.11 70.01
CA ASP A 62 -24.02 -40.38 71.46
C ASP A 62 -23.04 -39.42 72.16
N PHE A 63 -22.32 -38.59 71.40
CA PHE A 63 -21.41 -37.57 71.91
C PHE A 63 -22.06 -36.17 72.05
N GLY A 64 -23.31 -35.98 71.62
CA GLY A 64 -24.01 -34.69 71.66
C GLY A 64 -23.25 -33.60 70.88
N ASP A 65 -22.87 -32.51 71.56
CA ASP A 65 -22.09 -31.39 71.00
C ASP A 65 -20.61 -31.71 70.73
N GLY A 66 -20.22 -32.97 70.90
CA GLY A 66 -18.90 -33.48 70.57
C GLY A 66 -17.93 -33.51 71.75
N GLY A 67 -16.97 -34.43 71.66
CA GLY A 67 -15.95 -34.66 72.70
C GLY A 67 -15.98 -36.09 73.21
N ALA A 68 -14.79 -36.67 73.46
CA ALA A 68 -14.67 -38.01 74.00
C ALA A 68 -14.78 -37.96 75.53
N PHE A 69 -15.37 -38.98 76.14
CA PHE A 69 -15.54 -39.06 77.58
C PHE A 69 -14.34 -39.77 78.22
N PRO A 70 -13.50 -39.06 79.00
CA PRO A 70 -12.28 -39.64 79.57
C PRO A 70 -12.56 -40.71 80.63
N GLU A 71 -13.75 -40.69 81.23
CA GLU A 71 -14.21 -41.70 82.21
C GLU A 71 -14.62 -43.04 81.58
N ILE A 72 -14.73 -43.12 80.25
CA ILE A 72 -15.08 -44.34 79.51
C ILE A 72 -13.82 -44.86 78.84
N HIS A 73 -13.28 -45.98 79.32
CA HIS A 73 -12.07 -46.61 78.80
C HIS A 73 -12.35 -47.43 77.52
N VAL A 74 -12.90 -46.76 76.50
CA VAL A 74 -13.15 -47.31 75.16
C VAL A 74 -12.60 -46.30 74.15
N ALA A 75 -12.08 -46.80 73.03
CA ALA A 75 -11.67 -45.95 71.91
C ALA A 75 -12.89 -45.19 71.37
N GLN A 76 -12.86 -43.87 71.51
CA GLN A 76 -13.94 -42.96 71.16
C GLN A 76 -13.44 -42.01 70.07
N PHE A 77 -14.22 -41.87 69.00
CA PHE A 77 -13.87 -41.03 67.85
C PHE A 77 -15.01 -40.03 67.55
N PRO A 78 -15.22 -39.01 68.41
CA PRO A 78 -16.19 -37.95 68.12
C PRO A 78 -15.89 -37.32 66.76
N LEU A 79 -16.94 -37.09 65.95
CA LEU A 79 -16.83 -36.58 64.58
C LEU A 79 -15.92 -37.41 63.65
N GLY A 80 -15.62 -38.66 64.02
CA GLY A 80 -14.70 -39.52 63.26
C GLY A 80 -13.23 -39.12 63.36
N MET A 81 -12.87 -38.21 64.27
CA MET A 81 -11.49 -37.82 64.51
C MET A 81 -10.68 -38.99 65.06
N GLY A 82 -9.55 -39.34 64.43
CA GLY A 82 -8.68 -40.44 64.88
C GLY A 82 -9.11 -41.83 64.41
N LEU A 83 -10.24 -41.96 63.70
CA LEU A 83 -10.50 -43.15 62.89
C LEU A 83 -9.45 -43.17 61.79
N GLY A 84 -8.60 -44.20 61.74
CA GLY A 84 -7.51 -44.30 60.75
C GLY A 84 -7.99 -43.96 59.34
N GLU A 85 -7.15 -43.26 58.57
CA GLU A 85 -7.51 -42.69 57.27
C GLU A 85 -8.36 -43.69 56.47
N ARG A 86 -9.57 -43.27 56.06
CA ARG A 86 -10.34 -44.04 55.08
C ARG A 86 -9.46 -44.15 53.84
N LYS A 87 -8.87 -45.34 53.61
CA LYS A 87 -7.97 -45.64 52.49
C LYS A 87 -8.52 -45.01 51.20
N GLY A 88 -7.84 -43.97 50.70
CA GLY A 88 -8.14 -43.38 49.38
C GLY A 88 -8.33 -41.85 49.31
N LYS A 89 -8.00 -41.04 50.34
CA LYS A 89 -8.25 -39.57 50.29
C LYS A 89 -7.07 -38.63 50.55
N SER A 90 -5.83 -39.10 50.73
CA SER A 90 -4.75 -38.25 51.26
C SER A 90 -3.67 -37.79 50.25
N GLU A 91 -3.93 -37.80 48.94
CA GLU A 91 -2.99 -37.21 47.98
C GLU A 91 -3.69 -36.13 47.13
N GLY A 92 -3.43 -34.86 47.46
CA GLY A 92 -3.83 -33.71 46.65
C GLY A 92 -4.89 -32.76 47.24
N GLN A 93 -5.34 -32.94 48.48
CA GLN A 93 -6.28 -32.02 49.14
C GLN A 93 -5.59 -31.16 50.21
N ILE A 94 -5.73 -29.84 50.08
CA ILE A 94 -5.32 -28.88 51.11
C ILE A 94 -6.39 -28.87 52.20
N ALA A 95 -5.98 -28.82 53.47
CA ALA A 95 -6.91 -28.74 54.59
C ALA A 95 -7.81 -27.50 54.50
N LEU A 96 -9.11 -27.67 54.73
CA LEU A 96 -10.05 -26.55 54.80
C LEU A 96 -9.75 -25.74 56.06
N GLN A 97 -9.29 -24.51 55.88
CA GLN A 97 -9.00 -23.57 56.96
C GLN A 97 -10.14 -22.57 57.10
N TYR A 98 -10.44 -22.15 58.32
CA TYR A 98 -11.40 -21.09 58.60
C TYR A 98 -10.67 -19.87 59.16
N ASP A 99 -11.18 -18.68 58.87
CA ASP A 99 -10.70 -17.41 59.42
C ASP A 99 -11.20 -17.26 60.87
N ALA A 100 -10.69 -16.26 61.60
CA ALA A 100 -11.14 -15.97 62.97
C ALA A 100 -12.67 -15.73 63.06
N ASP A 101 -13.26 -15.19 61.98
CA ASP A 101 -14.70 -14.97 61.85
C ASP A 101 -15.50 -16.23 61.47
N GLY A 102 -14.86 -17.40 61.36
CA GLY A 102 -15.50 -18.66 60.96
C GLY A 102 -15.82 -18.76 59.47
N LYS A 103 -15.33 -17.84 58.63
CA LYS A 103 -15.47 -17.90 57.16
C LYS A 103 -14.42 -18.84 56.57
N LEU A 104 -14.79 -19.60 55.55
CA LEU A 104 -13.87 -20.51 54.87
C LEU A 104 -12.78 -19.73 54.11
N ARG A 105 -11.52 -20.11 54.32
CA ARG A 105 -10.33 -19.49 53.71
C ARG A 105 -10.07 -20.02 52.30
N HIS A 106 -10.80 -19.47 51.34
CA HIS A 106 -10.54 -19.72 49.91
C HIS A 106 -9.23 -19.08 49.42
N ASP A 107 -8.68 -18.12 50.16
CA ASP A 107 -7.41 -17.45 49.88
C ASP A 107 -6.20 -18.39 49.96
N ALA A 108 -6.31 -19.48 50.72
CA ALA A 108 -5.27 -20.51 50.82
C ALA A 108 -4.90 -21.12 49.45
N ILE A 109 -5.86 -21.20 48.51
CA ILE A 109 -5.63 -21.71 47.16
C ILE A 109 -4.78 -20.73 46.35
N ALA A 110 -5.10 -19.43 46.41
CA ALA A 110 -4.36 -18.39 45.69
C ALA A 110 -2.94 -18.17 46.25
N ARG A 111 -2.70 -18.53 47.51
CA ARG A 111 -1.40 -18.46 48.17
C ARG A 111 -0.54 -19.70 47.96
N LEU A 112 -1.01 -20.71 47.24
CA LEU A 112 -0.25 -21.93 46.99
C LEU A 112 1.06 -21.61 46.26
N GLY A 113 2.20 -22.04 46.83
CA GLY A 113 3.53 -21.75 46.27
C GLY A 113 4.10 -20.39 46.68
N HIS A 114 3.38 -19.61 47.49
CA HIS A 114 3.88 -18.39 48.11
C HIS A 114 4.21 -18.62 49.60
N ASP A 115 5.15 -17.82 50.12
CA ASP A 115 5.39 -17.76 51.56
C ASP A 115 4.17 -17.21 52.30
N LYS A 116 3.97 -17.66 53.54
CA LYS A 116 2.90 -17.17 54.43
C LYS A 116 2.87 -15.64 54.60
N ASN A 117 4.04 -14.99 54.48
CA ASN A 117 4.21 -13.55 54.61
C ASN A 117 3.89 -12.79 53.31
N LYS A 118 3.74 -13.48 52.17
CA LYS A 118 3.40 -12.83 50.91
C LYS A 118 1.93 -12.42 50.95
N VAL A 119 1.69 -11.13 50.77
CA VAL A 119 0.33 -10.58 50.68
C VAL A 119 -0.22 -10.85 49.27
N VAL A 120 -1.40 -11.45 49.21
CA VAL A 120 -2.18 -11.69 47.99
C VAL A 120 -3.62 -11.25 48.25
N TYR A 121 -4.11 -10.33 47.43
CA TYR A 121 -5.48 -9.83 47.50
C TYR A 121 -6.42 -10.78 46.79
N THR A 122 -7.50 -11.18 47.46
CA THR A 122 -8.47 -12.18 46.98
C THR A 122 -9.90 -11.85 47.41
N LYS A 123 -10.06 -11.06 48.46
CA LYS A 123 -11.36 -10.80 49.07
C LYS A 123 -12.04 -9.63 48.35
N LEU A 124 -13.36 -9.65 48.25
CA LEU A 124 -14.13 -8.50 47.74
C LEU A 124 -13.90 -7.23 48.58
N ALA A 125 -13.59 -7.39 49.87
CA ALA A 125 -13.21 -6.28 50.73
C ALA A 125 -11.97 -5.53 50.23
N ASP A 126 -11.04 -6.22 49.55
CA ASP A 126 -9.82 -5.64 48.99
C ASP A 126 -10.12 -4.75 47.77
N MET A 127 -11.28 -4.92 47.11
CA MET A 127 -11.72 -4.10 45.98
C MET A 127 -12.38 -2.79 46.40
N ARG A 128 -12.81 -2.69 47.65
CA ARG A 128 -13.56 -1.52 48.11
C ARG A 128 -12.57 -0.39 48.35
N ALA A 129 -12.84 0.76 47.75
CA ALA A 129 -12.10 1.98 48.06
C ALA A 129 -12.25 2.25 49.57
N LYS A 130 -11.12 2.41 50.24
CA LYS A 130 -11.06 2.95 51.58
C LYS A 130 -11.00 4.47 51.44
N ALA A 131 -11.88 5.18 52.14
CA ALA A 131 -11.76 6.62 52.27
C ALA A 131 -10.70 6.89 53.34
N TRP A 132 -9.76 7.78 53.02
CA TRP A 132 -8.70 8.19 53.93
C TRP A 132 -8.60 9.70 53.86
N ASP A 133 -8.28 10.33 54.99
CA ASP A 133 -8.00 11.75 55.07
C ASP A 133 -6.48 11.96 54.93
N GLU A 134 -6.05 13.07 54.30
CA GLU A 134 -4.62 13.31 54.03
C GLU A 134 -3.76 13.47 55.31
N ASP A 135 -4.41 13.77 56.44
CA ASP A 135 -3.77 13.97 57.74
C ASP A 135 -3.67 12.67 58.59
N ASP A 136 -4.12 11.52 58.07
CA ASP A 136 -4.06 10.23 58.78
C ASP A 136 -2.61 9.77 59.00
N GLU A 137 -2.20 9.57 60.26
CA GLU A 137 -0.85 9.11 60.65
C GLU A 137 -0.45 7.77 59.98
N ASP A 138 -1.43 6.93 59.65
CA ASP A 138 -1.22 5.61 59.03
C ASP A 138 -0.69 5.66 57.58
N ILE A 139 -0.87 6.78 56.85
CA ILE A 139 -0.45 6.93 55.43
C ILE A 139 0.82 7.78 55.31
N GLN A 140 1.35 8.28 56.42
CA GLN A 140 2.54 9.10 56.37
C GLN A 140 3.74 8.29 55.88
N ARG A 141 4.65 9.01 55.22
CA ARG A 141 5.94 8.43 54.84
C ARG A 141 6.64 7.97 56.13
N PRO A 142 7.30 6.79 56.14
CA PRO A 142 8.04 6.36 57.32
C PRO A 142 9.05 7.42 57.79
N ASP A 143 9.37 7.40 59.08
CA ASP A 143 10.28 8.38 59.69
C ASP A 143 11.62 8.47 58.95
N GLU A 144 12.22 9.67 58.96
CA GLU A 144 13.50 9.93 58.29
C GLU A 144 14.62 8.97 58.75
N GLU A 145 14.62 8.58 60.02
CA GLU A 145 15.56 7.61 60.58
C GLU A 145 15.38 6.20 59.96
N THR A 146 14.13 5.73 59.83
CA THR A 146 13.83 4.42 59.22
C THR A 146 14.18 4.42 57.73
N ILE A 147 13.99 5.53 57.03
CA ILE A 147 14.40 5.70 55.64
C ILE A 147 15.91 5.62 55.53
N ALA A 148 16.64 6.30 56.40
CA ALA A 148 18.11 6.26 56.42
C ALA A 148 18.62 4.84 56.67
N GLU A 149 18.07 4.13 57.67
CA GLU A 149 18.43 2.74 57.97
C GLU A 149 18.14 1.80 56.78
N GLN A 150 16.95 1.88 56.18
CA GLN A 150 16.59 1.07 55.02
C GLN A 150 17.45 1.39 53.80
N THR A 151 17.78 2.66 53.59
CA THR A 151 18.64 3.11 52.50
C THR A 151 20.03 2.54 52.66
N GLU A 152 20.61 2.63 53.86
CA GLU A 152 21.92 2.09 54.18
C GLU A 152 21.96 0.56 54.02
N ARG A 153 20.96 -0.13 54.56
CA ARG A 153 20.83 -1.59 54.42
C ARG A 153 20.70 -2.02 52.95
N THR A 154 19.92 -1.28 52.17
CA THR A 154 19.72 -1.57 50.74
C THR A 154 20.97 -1.25 49.93
N ARG A 155 21.65 -0.13 50.25
CA ARG A 155 22.92 0.27 49.63
C ARG A 155 23.97 -0.82 49.82
N LEU A 156 24.19 -1.28 51.06
CA LEU A 156 25.17 -2.34 51.36
C LEU A 156 24.83 -3.66 50.63
N ALA A 157 23.55 -4.02 50.53
CA ALA A 157 23.12 -5.21 49.81
C ALA A 157 23.37 -5.10 48.30
N LEU A 158 23.09 -3.93 47.71
CA LEU A 158 23.35 -3.67 46.29
C LEU A 158 24.84 -3.59 45.99
N GLU A 159 25.62 -2.93 46.85
CA GLU A 159 27.09 -2.85 46.75
C GLU A 159 27.67 -4.27 46.67
N LYS A 160 27.31 -5.17 47.58
CA LYS A 160 27.74 -6.58 47.56
C LYS A 160 27.41 -7.29 46.24
N ILE A 161 26.23 -7.05 45.67
CA ILE A 161 25.84 -7.64 44.38
C ILE A 161 26.67 -7.01 43.24
N THR A 162 26.87 -5.70 43.26
CA THR A 162 27.65 -5.00 42.24
C THR A 162 29.12 -5.37 42.28
N GLU A 163 29.73 -5.48 43.46
CA GLU A 163 31.11 -5.95 43.63
C GLU A 163 31.31 -7.33 43.02
N SER A 164 30.37 -8.26 43.24
CA SER A 164 30.44 -9.60 42.63
C SER A 164 30.41 -9.54 41.09
N LYS A 165 29.60 -8.63 40.52
CA LYS A 165 29.51 -8.43 39.07
C LYS A 165 30.74 -7.72 38.51
N VAL A 166 31.24 -6.69 39.19
CA VAL A 166 32.46 -5.95 38.81
C VAL A 166 33.67 -6.88 38.84
N ALA A 167 33.83 -7.68 39.90
CA ALA A 167 34.87 -8.70 40.00
C ALA A 167 34.79 -9.72 38.85
N SER A 168 33.58 -10.04 38.37
CA SER A 168 33.40 -10.93 37.22
C SER A 168 33.74 -10.30 35.87
N ALA A 169 33.63 -8.97 35.75
CA ALA A 169 33.84 -8.22 34.52
C ALA A 169 35.30 -7.76 34.32
N LEU A 170 36.11 -7.73 35.38
CA LEU A 170 37.52 -7.35 35.30
C LEU A 170 38.31 -8.39 34.46
N PRO A 171 38.97 -7.98 33.35
CA PRO A 171 39.66 -8.90 32.42
C PRO A 171 40.85 -9.64 33.03
N VAL A 172 41.55 -8.99 33.96
CA VAL A 172 42.68 -9.56 34.71
C VAL A 172 42.28 -9.60 36.17
N ARG A 173 41.96 -10.79 36.66
CA ARG A 173 41.70 -11.00 38.08
C ARG A 173 43.02 -11.04 38.83
N HIS A 174 43.10 -10.33 39.96
CA HIS A 174 44.15 -10.59 40.93
C HIS A 174 43.93 -11.99 41.52
N ALA A 175 45.00 -12.70 41.86
CA ALA A 175 44.88 -13.99 42.53
C ALA A 175 44.09 -13.82 43.84
N GLU A 176 43.00 -14.56 43.98
CA GLU A 176 42.14 -14.50 45.17
C GLU A 176 42.94 -14.97 46.39
N LYS A 177 42.94 -14.16 47.46
CA LYS A 177 43.58 -14.55 48.73
C LYS A 177 42.66 -15.55 49.43
N GLN A 178 43.20 -16.69 49.85
CA GLN A 178 42.43 -17.71 50.57
C GLN A 178 41.81 -17.14 51.85
N ALA A 179 40.53 -17.42 52.06
CA ALA A 179 39.87 -17.13 53.32
C ALA A 179 40.50 -17.94 54.47
N PRO A 180 40.47 -17.42 55.72
CA PRO A 180 40.96 -18.17 56.87
C PRO A 180 40.11 -19.42 57.14
N ALA A 181 40.74 -20.47 57.67
CA ALA A 181 40.07 -21.71 58.04
C ALA A 181 38.96 -21.48 59.07
N GLN A 182 37.76 -22.02 58.81
CA GLN A 182 36.59 -21.89 59.69
C GLN A 182 36.27 -23.22 60.37
N TYR A 183 35.83 -23.19 61.62
CA TYR A 183 35.38 -24.37 62.35
C TYR A 183 33.86 -24.32 62.56
N ILE A 184 33.16 -25.33 62.06
CA ILE A 184 31.71 -25.45 62.15
C ILE A 184 31.37 -26.62 63.07
N ARG A 185 30.45 -26.40 64.00
CA ARG A 185 29.89 -27.46 64.85
C ARG A 185 28.63 -27.99 64.20
N TYR A 186 28.66 -29.24 63.78
CA TYR A 186 27.56 -29.92 63.11
C TYR A 186 26.93 -30.95 64.03
N THR A 187 25.61 -30.87 64.19
CA THR A 187 24.82 -31.89 64.87
C THR A 187 24.07 -32.69 63.80
N PRO A 188 24.43 -33.97 63.57
CA PRO A 188 23.71 -34.81 62.62
C PRO A 188 22.25 -34.99 63.02
N SER A 189 21.34 -34.95 62.04
CA SER A 189 19.90 -35.21 62.26
C SER A 189 19.62 -36.69 62.54
N GLN A 190 20.45 -37.60 62.00
CA GLN A 190 20.38 -39.02 62.29
C GLN A 190 21.36 -39.37 63.41
N GLN A 191 20.82 -39.44 64.63
CA GLN A 191 21.58 -39.85 65.81
C GLN A 191 21.34 -41.34 66.07
N SER A 192 22.22 -42.18 65.53
CA SER A 192 22.28 -43.61 65.84
C SER A 192 23.61 -43.93 66.51
N GLN A 193 23.60 -44.83 67.50
CA GLN A 193 24.81 -45.25 68.23
C GLN A 193 25.89 -45.83 67.30
N GLY A 194 25.53 -46.31 66.10
CA GLY A 194 26.46 -46.82 65.10
C GLY A 194 27.12 -45.74 64.21
N HIS A 195 26.75 -44.47 64.35
CA HIS A 195 27.29 -43.37 63.55
C HIS A 195 28.07 -42.38 64.41
N ALA A 196 29.11 -41.76 63.83
CA ALA A 196 29.97 -40.77 64.49
C ALA A 196 30.73 -41.26 65.75
N ALA A 197 31.07 -42.56 65.85
CA ALA A 197 31.81 -43.12 66.99
C ALA A 197 31.18 -42.76 68.37
N GLY A 198 29.85 -42.62 68.42
CA GLY A 198 29.11 -42.26 69.63
C GLY A 198 29.08 -40.77 69.97
N SER A 199 29.68 -39.87 69.16
CA SER A 199 29.60 -38.44 69.40
C SER A 199 28.28 -37.84 68.88
N GLN A 200 27.64 -37.01 69.69
CA GLN A 200 26.42 -36.30 69.29
C GLN A 200 26.69 -35.20 68.26
N GLN A 201 27.93 -34.70 68.21
CA GLN A 201 28.32 -33.56 67.38
C GLN A 201 29.67 -33.85 66.71
N ARG A 202 29.88 -33.20 65.56
CA ARG A 202 31.12 -33.22 64.79
C ARG A 202 31.61 -31.79 64.63
N ILE A 203 32.90 -31.57 64.84
CA ILE A 203 33.54 -30.28 64.53
C ILE A 203 34.24 -30.45 63.19
N ILE A 204 33.84 -29.64 62.22
CA ILE A 204 34.34 -29.69 60.84
C ILE A 204 35.18 -28.44 60.60
N ARG A 205 36.42 -28.65 60.20
CA ARG A 205 37.30 -27.57 59.73
C ARG A 205 37.10 -27.39 58.23
N MET A 206 36.51 -26.26 57.84
CA MET A 206 36.35 -25.86 56.45
C MET A 206 37.52 -24.98 56.02
N VAL A 207 38.16 -25.34 54.91
CA VAL A 207 39.24 -24.59 54.27
C VAL A 207 38.89 -24.45 52.80
N GLU A 208 38.96 -23.23 52.26
CA GLU A 208 38.75 -22.98 50.84
C GLU A 208 39.92 -23.54 50.02
N GLU A 209 39.61 -24.30 48.96
CA GLU A 209 40.63 -24.89 48.10
C GLU A 209 41.34 -23.79 47.29
N GLN A 210 42.67 -23.85 47.23
CA GLN A 210 43.45 -22.91 46.44
C GLN A 210 43.15 -23.07 44.95
N LYS A 211 42.62 -22.01 44.33
CA LYS A 211 42.32 -22.00 42.89
C LYS A 211 43.53 -21.53 42.07
N ASP A 212 43.80 -22.22 40.96
CA ASP A 212 44.86 -21.83 40.02
C ASP A 212 44.41 -20.62 39.16
N PRO A 213 45.17 -19.50 39.15
CA PRO A 213 44.84 -18.33 38.33
C PRO A 213 44.94 -18.57 36.81
N MET A 214 45.64 -19.61 36.35
CA MET A 214 45.79 -19.95 34.93
C MET A 214 44.84 -21.04 34.46
N GLU A 215 43.98 -21.56 35.36
CA GLU A 215 43.03 -22.61 35.03
C GLU A 215 41.88 -22.06 34.16
N PRO A 216 41.63 -22.63 32.97
CA PRO A 216 40.50 -22.24 32.14
C PRO A 216 39.15 -22.64 32.77
N PRO A 217 38.01 -22.08 32.32
CA PRO A 217 36.69 -22.46 32.85
C PRO A 217 36.40 -23.97 32.72
N LYS A 218 36.15 -24.64 33.85
CA LYS A 218 35.92 -26.11 33.93
C LYS A 218 34.66 -26.59 33.19
N PHE A 219 33.61 -25.78 33.12
CA PHE A 219 32.29 -26.20 32.66
C PHE A 219 31.76 -25.34 31.51
N ARG A 220 30.97 -25.95 30.63
CA ARG A 220 30.26 -25.25 29.55
C ARG A 220 28.98 -24.62 30.10
N ILE A 221 28.89 -23.28 30.07
CA ILE A 221 27.75 -22.51 30.62
C ILE A 221 26.70 -22.19 29.54
N ASN A 222 26.89 -22.67 28.31
CA ASN A 222 26.03 -22.33 27.16
C ASN A 222 24.70 -23.11 27.10
N GLN A 223 24.43 -24.01 28.05
CA GLN A 223 23.16 -24.75 28.11
C GLN A 223 22.02 -23.82 28.51
N LYS A 224 21.13 -23.51 27.56
CA LYS A 224 19.93 -22.69 27.79
C LYS A 224 18.77 -23.60 28.21
N ILE A 225 18.28 -23.40 29.43
CA ILE A 225 17.10 -24.07 29.97
C ILE A 225 15.89 -23.16 29.70
N PRO A 226 14.69 -23.68 29.37
CA PRO A 226 13.49 -22.87 29.30
C PRO A 226 13.26 -22.14 30.62
N ARG A 227 12.65 -20.96 30.56
CA ARG A 227 12.33 -20.19 31.74
C ARG A 227 11.43 -21.02 32.65
N ALA A 228 11.77 -21.08 33.94
CA ALA A 228 10.91 -21.68 34.96
C ALA A 228 9.50 -21.09 34.90
N PRO A 229 8.46 -21.86 35.28
CA PRO A 229 7.11 -21.33 35.35
C PRO A 229 7.09 -20.07 36.24
N PRO A 230 6.31 -19.04 35.87
CA PRO A 230 6.17 -17.87 36.71
C PRO A 230 5.56 -18.26 38.06
N SER A 231 5.68 -17.37 39.05
CA SER A 231 4.90 -17.48 40.28
C SER A 231 3.39 -17.56 39.95
N PRO A 232 2.56 -18.15 40.84
CA PRO A 232 1.11 -18.24 40.63
C PRO A 232 0.53 -16.91 40.15
N PRO A 233 -0.39 -16.92 39.16
CA PRO A 233 -0.99 -15.70 38.68
C PRO A 233 -1.76 -15.03 39.82
N ALA A 234 -1.50 -13.74 40.02
CA ALA A 234 -2.25 -12.96 41.00
C ALA A 234 -3.74 -12.89 40.59
N PRO A 235 -4.67 -12.93 41.56
CA PRO A 235 -6.09 -12.75 41.29
C PRO A 235 -6.37 -11.44 40.55
N VAL A 236 -7.18 -11.52 39.50
CA VAL A 236 -7.54 -10.37 38.68
C VAL A 236 -8.73 -9.65 39.33
N MET A 237 -8.47 -8.44 39.78
CA MET A 237 -9.35 -7.63 40.62
C MET A 237 -10.04 -6.54 39.78
N HIS A 238 -10.83 -6.96 38.78
CA HIS A 238 -11.60 -6.06 37.93
C HIS A 238 -12.99 -5.78 38.49
N SER A 239 -13.55 -4.61 38.14
CA SER A 239 -14.98 -4.37 38.28
C SER A 239 -15.77 -5.40 37.45
N PRO A 240 -17.03 -5.71 37.83
CA PRO A 240 -17.88 -6.58 37.02
C PRO A 240 -17.93 -6.15 35.55
N PRO A 241 -17.94 -7.10 34.60
CA PRO A 241 -17.91 -6.79 33.18
C PRO A 241 -19.14 -5.97 32.79
N ARG A 242 -18.91 -4.80 32.19
CA ARG A 242 -19.99 -4.01 31.57
C ARG A 242 -20.44 -4.75 30.32
N LYS A 243 -21.75 -4.95 30.16
CA LYS A 243 -22.30 -5.57 28.95
C LYS A 243 -22.01 -4.65 27.76
N VAL A 244 -21.26 -5.15 26.78
CA VAL A 244 -20.99 -4.44 25.52
C VAL A 244 -22.29 -4.38 24.72
N THR A 245 -22.65 -3.22 24.20
CA THR A 245 -23.82 -3.11 23.33
C THR A 245 -23.48 -3.65 21.93
N THR A 246 -24.46 -4.19 21.22
CA THR A 246 -24.26 -4.65 19.83
C THR A 246 -23.82 -3.51 18.91
N LYS A 247 -24.28 -2.29 19.21
CA LYS A 247 -23.85 -1.07 18.52
C LYS A 247 -22.36 -0.82 18.74
N ASP A 248 -21.89 -0.80 19.98
CA ASP A 248 -20.47 -0.59 20.27
C ASP A 248 -19.61 -1.66 19.60
N GLN A 249 -20.03 -2.93 19.63
CA GLN A 249 -19.28 -4.00 18.97
C GLN A 249 -19.18 -3.79 17.44
N ASN A 250 -20.24 -3.29 16.80
CA ASN A 250 -20.26 -2.99 15.37
C ASN A 250 -19.42 -1.76 15.02
N ASP A 251 -19.51 -0.69 15.82
CA ASP A 251 -18.76 0.54 15.63
C ASP A 251 -17.24 0.29 15.78
N TRP A 252 -16.87 -0.63 16.67
CA TRP A 252 -15.48 -1.05 16.88
C TRP A 252 -15.04 -2.23 15.98
N LYS A 253 -15.85 -2.63 14.99
CA LYS A 253 -15.46 -3.66 14.04
C LYS A 253 -14.50 -3.08 12.99
N ILE A 254 -13.20 -3.29 13.21
CA ILE A 254 -12.15 -2.82 12.31
C ILE A 254 -12.21 -3.58 10.97
N PRO A 255 -12.38 -2.89 9.82
CA PRO A 255 -12.35 -3.53 8.51
C PRO A 255 -10.99 -4.19 8.20
N PRO A 256 -10.96 -5.30 7.44
CA PRO A 256 -9.70 -5.93 7.07
C PRO A 256 -8.85 -5.02 6.20
N CYS A 257 -7.54 -5.01 6.45
CA CYS A 257 -6.59 -4.26 5.63
C CYS A 257 -6.33 -4.99 4.31
N ILE A 258 -6.88 -4.46 3.22
CA ILE A 258 -6.65 -4.95 1.86
C ILE A 258 -5.61 -4.04 1.22
N SER A 259 -4.38 -4.55 1.12
CA SER A 259 -3.26 -3.81 0.56
C SER A 259 -3.23 -3.92 -0.97
N ASN A 260 -2.93 -2.81 -1.65
CA ASN A 260 -2.61 -2.78 -3.07
C ASN A 260 -1.19 -3.31 -3.38
N TRP A 261 -0.33 -3.47 -2.36
CA TRP A 261 1.07 -3.88 -2.54
C TRP A 261 1.36 -5.31 -2.09
N LYS A 262 0.76 -5.76 -0.98
CA LYS A 262 1.14 -7.01 -0.33
C LYS A 262 -0.05 -7.95 -0.19
N ASN A 263 0.13 -9.16 -0.69
CA ASN A 263 -0.78 -10.28 -0.49
C ASN A 263 0.02 -11.54 -0.11
N PRO A 264 0.56 -11.63 1.13
CA PRO A 264 1.52 -12.67 1.51
C PRO A 264 0.91 -14.06 1.50
N LYS A 265 -0.40 -14.17 1.77
CA LYS A 265 -1.14 -15.44 1.76
C LYS A 265 -1.82 -15.73 0.41
N GLY A 266 -1.67 -14.85 -0.59
CA GLY A 266 -2.22 -15.07 -1.93
C GLY A 266 -3.75 -15.10 -2.00
N PHE A 267 -4.47 -14.40 -1.11
CA PHE A 267 -5.94 -14.39 -1.14
C PHE A 267 -6.48 -13.81 -2.44
N THR A 268 -7.48 -14.49 -3.02
CA THR A 268 -8.24 -13.97 -4.17
C THR A 268 -9.23 -12.93 -3.67
N VAL A 269 -8.84 -11.67 -3.76
CA VAL A 269 -9.67 -10.51 -3.37
C VAL A 269 -10.28 -9.88 -4.62
N SER A 270 -11.59 -9.65 -4.59
CA SER A 270 -12.34 -8.99 -5.67
C SER A 270 -11.84 -7.57 -5.94
N LEU A 271 -12.05 -7.09 -7.17
CA LEU A 271 -11.51 -5.81 -7.64
C LEU A 271 -12.11 -4.61 -6.88
N ASP A 272 -13.41 -4.67 -6.54
CA ASP A 272 -14.09 -3.65 -5.75
C ASP A 272 -13.40 -3.42 -4.40
N LYS A 273 -12.99 -4.49 -3.71
CA LYS A 273 -12.34 -4.40 -2.40
C LYS A 273 -10.88 -3.95 -2.47
N ARG A 274 -10.19 -4.21 -3.57
CA ARG A 274 -8.83 -3.68 -3.82
C ARG A 274 -8.87 -2.19 -4.16
N LEU A 275 -9.85 -1.78 -4.96
CA LEU A 275 -9.99 -0.40 -5.43
C LEU A 275 -10.72 0.51 -4.42
N ALA A 276 -11.44 -0.06 -3.45
CA ALA A 276 -12.26 0.70 -2.49
C ALA A 276 -11.49 1.76 -1.69
N ALA A 277 -10.21 1.53 -1.39
CA ALA A 277 -9.37 2.45 -0.63
C ALA A 277 -8.61 3.46 -1.51
N ASP A 278 -8.72 3.33 -2.83
CA ASP A 278 -8.09 4.20 -3.80
C ASP A 278 -8.93 5.48 -3.91
N GLY A 279 -8.70 6.43 -3.00
CA GLY A 279 -9.42 7.70 -2.89
C GLY A 279 -9.46 8.57 -4.15
N ARG A 280 -8.92 8.10 -5.28
CA ARG A 280 -9.12 8.63 -6.64
C ARG A 280 -10.61 8.79 -6.98
N GLY A 281 -11.46 7.87 -6.52
CA GLY A 281 -12.91 7.98 -6.72
C GLY A 281 -13.58 9.10 -5.91
N LEU A 282 -12.92 9.57 -4.85
CA LEU A 282 -13.38 10.70 -4.03
C LEU A 282 -12.86 12.05 -4.56
N GLN A 283 -11.84 12.03 -5.43
CA GLN A 283 -11.29 13.24 -6.05
C GLN A 283 -12.20 13.72 -7.18
N GLN A 284 -13.17 14.57 -6.85
CA GLN A 284 -13.91 15.33 -7.85
C GLN A 284 -13.00 16.40 -8.46
N THR A 285 -12.57 16.18 -9.71
CA THR A 285 -11.79 17.16 -10.47
C THR A 285 -12.68 18.36 -10.79
N HIS A 286 -12.49 19.45 -10.06
CA HIS A 286 -13.13 20.74 -10.32
C HIS A 286 -12.20 21.58 -11.21
N ILE A 287 -12.76 22.19 -12.26
CA ILE A 287 -12.01 23.07 -13.17
C ILE A 287 -12.25 24.51 -12.76
N ASN A 288 -11.17 25.30 -12.65
CA ASN A 288 -11.23 26.71 -12.30
C ASN A 288 -11.71 27.57 -13.48
N GLU A 289 -12.56 28.57 -13.24
CA GLU A 289 -13.03 29.55 -14.24
C GLU A 289 -11.90 30.37 -14.88
N GLY A 290 -10.72 30.42 -14.26
CA GLY A 290 -9.53 31.06 -14.83
C GLY A 290 -9.13 30.49 -16.19
N PHE A 291 -9.38 29.19 -16.44
CA PHE A 291 -9.13 28.59 -17.76
C PHE A 291 -10.04 29.18 -18.85
N ALA A 292 -11.30 29.46 -18.53
CA ALA A 292 -12.22 30.10 -19.47
C ALA A 292 -11.77 31.53 -19.77
N LYS A 293 -11.48 32.33 -18.73
CA LYS A 293 -11.00 33.72 -18.88
C LYS A 293 -9.71 33.82 -19.70
N LEU A 294 -8.77 32.89 -19.48
CA LEU A 294 -7.52 32.84 -20.24
C LEU A 294 -7.78 32.47 -21.70
N SER A 295 -8.62 31.45 -21.96
CA SER A 295 -8.95 31.04 -23.32
C SER A 295 -9.64 32.16 -24.10
N GLU A 296 -10.59 32.86 -23.48
CA GLU A 296 -11.28 34.01 -24.09
C GLU A 296 -10.31 35.16 -24.37
N ALA A 297 -9.41 35.47 -23.43
CA ALA A 297 -8.39 36.50 -23.62
C ALA A 297 -7.46 36.17 -24.80
N LEU A 298 -7.05 34.91 -24.94
CA LEU A 298 -6.22 34.45 -26.07
C LEU A 298 -6.98 34.53 -27.40
N TYR A 299 -8.26 34.13 -27.46
CA TYR A 299 -9.08 34.29 -28.66
C TYR A 299 -9.26 35.75 -29.07
N ILE A 300 -9.46 36.66 -28.11
CA ILE A 300 -9.55 38.09 -28.38
C ILE A 300 -8.21 38.64 -28.87
N ALA A 301 -7.10 38.20 -28.28
CA ALA A 301 -5.77 38.60 -28.68
C ALA A 301 -5.43 38.14 -30.11
N ASP A 302 -5.71 36.88 -30.47
CA ASP A 302 -5.48 36.35 -31.81
C ASP A 302 -6.29 37.12 -32.87
N ARG A 303 -7.58 37.36 -32.60
CA ARG A 303 -8.42 38.14 -33.51
C ARG A 303 -7.85 39.55 -33.76
N LYS A 304 -7.45 40.25 -32.70
CA LYS A 304 -6.85 41.59 -32.81
C LYS A 304 -5.50 41.55 -33.53
N ALA A 305 -4.70 40.52 -33.30
CA ALA A 305 -3.42 40.34 -33.98
C ALA A 305 -3.65 40.17 -35.49
N ARG A 306 -4.57 39.30 -35.90
CA ARG A 306 -4.93 39.08 -37.31
C ARG A 306 -5.45 40.36 -37.98
N GLU A 307 -6.39 41.06 -37.35
CA GLU A 307 -6.92 42.34 -37.85
C GLU A 307 -5.79 43.38 -38.04
N SER A 308 -4.84 43.46 -37.09
CA SER A 308 -3.71 44.38 -37.18
C SER A 308 -2.71 44.01 -38.29
N VAL A 309 -2.46 42.71 -38.49
CA VAL A 309 -1.57 42.20 -39.54
C VAL A 309 -2.20 42.41 -40.92
N GLU A 310 -3.50 42.14 -41.05
CA GLU A 310 -4.23 42.39 -42.29
C GLU A 310 -4.24 43.88 -42.66
N ALA A 311 -4.53 44.76 -41.70
CA ALA A 311 -4.50 46.20 -41.91
C ALA A 311 -3.10 46.68 -42.35
N ARG A 312 -2.02 46.18 -41.74
CA ARG A 312 -0.64 46.48 -42.14
C ARG A 312 -0.34 45.98 -43.55
N ALA A 313 -0.73 44.75 -43.88
CA ALA A 313 -0.52 44.18 -45.20
C ALA A 313 -1.30 44.94 -46.28
N GLN A 314 -2.52 45.41 -45.99
CA GLN A 314 -3.30 46.25 -46.91
C GLN A 314 -2.66 47.63 -47.11
N LEU A 315 -2.16 48.27 -46.04
CA LEU A 315 -1.43 49.53 -46.15
C LEU A 315 -0.13 49.37 -46.95
N GLU A 316 0.64 48.33 -46.69
CA GLU A 316 1.86 48.04 -47.43
C GLU A 316 1.57 47.81 -48.92
N LYS A 317 0.51 47.07 -49.26
CA LYS A 317 0.05 46.92 -50.65
C LYS A 317 -0.30 48.27 -51.29
N ARG A 318 -1.02 49.15 -50.58
CA ARG A 318 -1.36 50.50 -51.07
C ARG A 318 -0.11 51.36 -51.28
N VAL A 319 0.84 51.34 -50.35
CA VAL A 319 2.11 52.06 -50.47
C VAL A 319 2.93 51.51 -51.64
N ALA A 320 2.97 50.19 -51.82
CA ALA A 320 3.65 49.57 -52.96
C ALA A 320 3.01 49.94 -54.30
N GLN A 321 1.67 49.99 -54.37
CA GLN A 321 0.94 50.48 -55.56
C GLN A 321 1.25 51.95 -55.84
N HIS A 322 1.23 52.81 -54.82
CA HIS A 322 1.56 54.23 -54.96
C HIS A 322 3.01 54.43 -55.43
N LYS A 323 3.97 53.71 -54.85
CA LYS A 323 5.38 53.73 -55.28
C LYS A 323 5.54 53.27 -56.72
N LYS A 324 4.80 52.24 -57.15
CA LYS A 324 4.80 51.79 -58.56
C LYS A 324 4.24 52.87 -59.50
N LEU A 325 3.14 53.52 -59.13
CA LEU A 325 2.56 54.61 -59.92
C LEU A 325 3.51 55.82 -60.02
N GLU A 326 4.17 56.17 -58.91
CA GLU A 326 5.17 57.26 -58.88
C GLU A 326 6.40 56.92 -59.74
N GLN A 327 6.89 55.67 -59.68
CA GLN A 327 7.96 55.20 -60.56
C GLN A 327 7.54 55.24 -62.03
N GLU A 328 6.32 54.82 -62.36
CA GLU A 328 5.80 54.88 -63.73
C GLU A 328 5.69 56.34 -64.22
N ALA A 329 5.19 57.25 -63.38
CA ALA A 329 5.13 58.68 -63.69
C ALA A 329 6.52 59.28 -63.91
N ARG A 330 7.49 58.96 -63.04
CA ARG A 330 8.88 59.39 -63.16
C ARG A 330 9.56 58.84 -64.42
N MET A 331 9.30 57.57 -64.77
CA MET A 331 9.80 56.96 -66.01
C MET A 331 9.13 57.59 -67.23
N ARG A 332 7.84 57.95 -67.16
CA ARG A 332 7.12 58.67 -68.22
C ARG A 332 7.68 60.07 -68.42
N GLU A 333 7.98 60.79 -67.35
CA GLU A 333 8.59 62.12 -67.40
C GLU A 333 10.03 62.07 -67.92
N MET A 334 10.84 61.11 -67.47
CA MET A 334 12.19 60.90 -67.99
C MET A 334 12.17 60.51 -69.47
N ALA A 335 11.22 59.68 -69.91
CA ALA A 335 11.03 59.35 -71.32
C ALA A 335 10.58 60.58 -72.14
N ALA A 336 9.71 61.43 -71.59
CA ALA A 336 9.31 62.70 -72.22
C ALA A 336 10.50 63.67 -72.34
N LYS A 337 11.31 63.79 -71.28
CA LYS A 337 12.53 64.60 -71.28
C LYS A 337 13.59 64.07 -72.24
N ALA A 338 13.79 62.76 -72.30
CA ALA A 338 14.70 62.13 -73.29
C ALA A 338 14.22 62.35 -74.73
N ARG A 339 12.90 62.39 -74.97
CA ARG A 339 12.33 62.79 -76.27
C ARG A 339 12.58 64.27 -76.57
N GLN A 340 12.44 65.16 -75.58
CA GLN A 340 12.73 66.59 -75.73
C GLN A 340 14.23 66.86 -75.96
N GLU A 341 15.14 66.17 -75.27
CA GLU A 341 16.59 66.29 -75.49
C GLU A 341 17.00 65.71 -76.85
N ARG A 342 16.37 64.64 -77.32
CA ARG A 342 16.55 64.13 -78.69
C ARG A 342 16.00 65.09 -79.74
N ALA A 343 14.97 65.86 -79.43
CA ALA A 343 14.49 66.97 -80.27
C ALA A 343 15.40 68.22 -80.18
N GLY A 344 16.20 68.35 -79.13
CA GLY A 344 17.10 69.49 -78.88
C GLY A 344 18.42 69.48 -79.66
N ILE A 345 18.78 68.37 -80.33
CA ILE A 345 19.88 68.31 -81.32
C ILE A 345 19.29 68.14 -82.72
N ARG A 346 18.45 69.10 -83.12
CA ARG A 346 18.19 69.37 -84.54
C ARG A 346 18.24 70.89 -84.77
N LYS A 347 19.11 71.22 -85.72
CA LYS A 347 19.36 72.56 -86.23
C LYS A 347 18.06 73.10 -86.83
N ARG A 348 17.80 74.37 -86.53
CA ARG A 348 16.68 75.21 -86.95
C ARG A 348 16.41 75.09 -88.46
N ASP A 349 15.13 75.08 -88.81
CA ASP A 349 14.47 75.13 -90.14
C ASP A 349 13.91 73.78 -90.66
N GLU A 350 12.57 73.70 -90.74
CA GLU A 350 11.67 72.72 -91.43
C GLU A 350 10.59 72.09 -90.52
N ASP A 351 9.67 72.92 -90.00
CA ASP A 351 8.52 72.49 -89.18
C ASP A 351 7.19 72.32 -89.98
N GLU A 352 7.22 72.22 -91.32
CA GLU A 352 5.98 71.99 -92.10
C GLU A 352 5.87 70.63 -92.82
N ASP A 353 6.94 69.82 -92.90
CA ASP A 353 6.91 68.56 -93.68
C ASP A 353 6.76 67.27 -92.86
N GLU A 354 7.03 67.27 -91.55
CA GLU A 354 7.00 66.02 -90.74
C GLU A 354 5.57 65.61 -90.33
N ALA A 355 4.63 66.55 -90.23
CA ALA A 355 3.21 66.27 -89.96
C ALA A 355 2.50 65.60 -91.16
N VAL A 356 2.92 65.91 -92.39
CA VAL A 356 2.42 65.25 -93.61
C VAL A 356 3.00 63.85 -93.74
N LYS A 357 4.30 63.69 -93.44
CA LYS A 357 5.01 62.41 -93.51
C LYS A 357 4.51 61.40 -92.46
N ALA A 358 4.26 61.83 -91.22
CA ALA A 358 3.69 60.97 -90.18
C ALA A 358 2.26 60.49 -90.53
N ARG A 359 1.48 61.32 -91.23
CA ARG A 359 0.12 60.96 -91.70
C ARG A 359 0.15 60.03 -92.92
N GLU A 360 1.19 60.13 -93.74
CA GLU A 360 1.43 59.23 -94.88
C GLU A 360 2.02 57.88 -94.44
N GLU A 361 2.86 57.87 -93.40
CA GLU A 361 3.44 56.68 -92.79
C GLU A 361 2.38 55.83 -92.08
N VAL A 362 1.46 56.43 -91.31
CA VAL A 362 0.30 55.72 -90.72
C VAL A 362 -0.64 55.14 -91.78
N ARG A 363 -0.76 55.80 -92.94
CA ARG A 363 -1.56 55.31 -94.07
C ARG A 363 -0.85 54.16 -94.79
N ARG A 364 0.49 54.19 -94.87
CA ARG A 364 1.33 53.14 -95.45
C ARG A 364 1.44 51.91 -94.55
N ASP A 365 1.57 52.09 -93.24
CA ASP A 365 1.61 51.02 -92.23
C ASP A 365 0.28 50.28 -92.17
N ARG A 366 -0.87 50.98 -92.20
CA ARG A 366 -2.17 50.32 -92.34
C ARG A 366 -2.29 49.49 -93.62
N LEU A 367 -1.71 49.96 -94.72
CA LEU A 367 -1.72 49.25 -96.00
C LEU A 367 -0.78 48.04 -95.99
N ASP A 368 0.37 48.11 -95.33
CA ASP A 368 1.33 47.02 -95.19
C ASP A 368 0.91 45.99 -94.13
N ASP A 369 0.20 46.39 -93.08
CA ASP A 369 -0.44 45.49 -92.12
C ASP A 369 -1.60 44.74 -92.77
N ILE A 370 -2.47 45.43 -93.53
CA ILE A 370 -3.50 44.77 -94.34
C ILE A 370 -2.86 43.84 -95.40
N ARG A 371 -1.67 44.16 -95.92
CA ARG A 371 -0.93 43.31 -96.86
C ARG A 371 -0.33 42.08 -96.18
N LYS A 372 0.27 42.22 -95.00
CA LYS A 372 0.79 41.13 -94.18
C LYS A 372 -0.32 40.23 -93.66
N GLU A 373 -1.42 40.80 -93.18
CA GLU A 373 -2.60 40.09 -92.70
C GLU A 373 -3.29 39.34 -93.85
N ARG A 374 -3.41 39.95 -95.04
CA ARG A 374 -3.92 39.27 -96.24
C ARG A 374 -2.97 38.18 -96.77
N ASN A 375 -1.65 38.35 -96.70
CA ASN A 375 -0.68 37.31 -97.09
C ASN A 375 -0.60 36.16 -96.07
N ILE A 376 -0.73 36.45 -94.77
CA ILE A 376 -0.73 35.45 -93.70
C ILE A 376 -2.07 34.68 -93.70
N ALA A 377 -3.20 35.35 -93.90
CA ALA A 377 -4.52 34.72 -94.04
C ALA A 377 -4.64 33.83 -95.29
N ARG A 378 -3.88 34.11 -96.36
CA ARG A 378 -3.88 33.30 -97.60
C ARG A 378 -2.91 32.12 -97.56
N ASN A 379 -1.81 32.20 -96.78
CA ASN A 379 -0.77 31.17 -96.76
C ASN A 379 -0.85 30.18 -95.58
N ARG A 380 -1.59 30.45 -94.49
CA ARG A 380 -1.87 29.46 -93.41
C ARG A 380 -2.82 30.04 -92.31
N PRO A 381 -4.13 29.74 -92.32
CA PRO A 381 -5.07 30.31 -91.36
C PRO A 381 -4.83 29.87 -89.90
N ASP A 382 -4.33 28.65 -89.67
CA ASP A 382 -4.26 28.08 -88.30
C ASP A 382 -3.13 28.65 -87.41
N LYS A 383 -2.16 29.36 -87.99
CA LYS A 383 -1.04 29.94 -87.22
C LYS A 383 -1.36 31.33 -86.64
N VAL A 384 -2.39 32.00 -87.12
CA VAL A 384 -2.76 33.36 -86.71
C VAL A 384 -3.34 33.34 -85.30
N ASP A 385 -4.28 32.44 -85.04
CA ASP A 385 -4.92 32.30 -83.73
C ASP A 385 -3.95 31.76 -82.66
N LYS A 386 -3.01 30.89 -83.05
CA LYS A 386 -2.01 30.34 -82.13
C LYS A 386 -0.96 31.38 -81.72
N LEU A 387 -0.53 32.23 -82.65
CA LEU A 387 0.48 33.28 -82.38
C LEU A 387 -0.08 34.42 -81.52
N MET A 388 -1.36 34.78 -81.72
CA MET A 388 -2.07 35.75 -80.87
C MET A 388 -2.30 35.18 -79.47
N ARG A 389 -2.73 33.92 -79.37
CA ARG A 389 -3.03 33.28 -78.08
C ARG A 389 -1.78 32.91 -77.26
N ASP A 390 -0.63 32.66 -77.89
CA ASP A 390 0.64 32.42 -77.19
C ASP A 390 1.33 33.72 -76.73
N ARG A 391 1.01 34.87 -77.36
CA ARG A 391 1.53 36.19 -76.99
C ARG A 391 0.87 36.74 -75.73
N ASP A 392 -0.40 36.41 -75.50
CA ASP A 392 -1.20 36.92 -74.37
C ASP A 392 -1.26 35.97 -73.16
N ARG A 393 -0.47 34.88 -73.12
CA ARG A 393 -0.42 33.95 -71.97
C ARG A 393 0.55 34.43 -70.88
N ASP A 394 -0.01 34.62 -69.68
CA ASP A 394 0.70 34.93 -68.44
C ASP A 394 1.70 33.84 -68.04
N ILE A 395 2.75 34.26 -67.34
CA ILE A 395 3.90 33.42 -66.95
C ILE A 395 3.47 32.24 -66.05
N SER A 396 2.43 32.41 -65.24
CA SER A 396 1.83 31.37 -64.40
C SER A 396 1.10 30.28 -65.20
N GLU A 397 0.44 30.64 -66.30
CA GLU A 397 -0.25 29.66 -67.18
C GLU A 397 0.74 28.86 -68.02
N LYS A 398 1.90 29.44 -68.38
CA LYS A 398 3.00 28.71 -69.03
C LYS A 398 3.61 27.63 -68.13
N ILE A 399 3.64 27.87 -66.81
CA ILE A 399 4.12 26.91 -65.80
C ILE A 399 3.10 25.77 -65.59
N VAL A 400 1.80 26.08 -65.56
CA VAL A 400 0.73 25.08 -65.38
C VAL A 400 0.52 24.21 -66.63
N LEU A 401 0.82 24.72 -67.83
CA LEU A 401 0.72 23.96 -69.09
C LEU A 401 1.99 23.18 -69.46
N GLY A 402 3.03 23.19 -68.62
CA GLY A 402 4.25 22.42 -68.83
C GLY A 402 5.05 22.79 -70.08
N LEU A 403 4.87 24.00 -70.64
CA LEU A 403 5.72 24.47 -71.74
C LEU A 403 7.12 24.76 -71.18
N PRO A 404 8.19 24.15 -71.72
CA PRO A 404 9.53 24.31 -71.17
C PRO A 404 9.99 25.76 -71.33
N ASP A 405 10.34 26.39 -70.20
CA ASP A 405 11.01 27.68 -70.20
C ASP A 405 12.43 27.50 -70.78
N ALA A 406 12.64 27.90 -72.03
CA ALA A 406 13.90 27.75 -72.75
C ALA A 406 15.00 28.73 -72.26
N LYS A 407 14.91 29.19 -71.01
CA LYS A 407 15.86 30.10 -70.36
C LYS A 407 16.58 29.52 -69.15
N VAL A 408 16.50 28.22 -68.91
CA VAL A 408 17.42 27.56 -67.95
C VAL A 408 18.60 26.96 -68.71
N ARG A 409 19.58 27.80 -69.05
CA ARG A 409 20.94 27.31 -69.32
C ARG A 409 21.64 27.19 -67.97
N SER A 410 21.57 26.02 -67.35
CA SER A 410 22.42 25.71 -66.19
C SER A 410 23.87 25.66 -66.66
N SER A 411 24.72 26.52 -66.10
CA SER A 411 26.14 26.64 -66.44
C SER A 411 27.04 25.80 -65.52
N GLU A 412 26.48 24.88 -64.75
CA GLU A 412 27.23 23.99 -63.85
C GLU A 412 27.00 22.51 -64.19
N THR A 413 28.04 21.71 -63.97
CA THR A 413 28.04 20.25 -64.17
C THR A 413 26.95 19.60 -63.32
N GLN A 414 26.06 18.86 -63.95
CA GLN A 414 25.01 18.09 -63.26
C GLN A 414 25.67 16.98 -62.43
N PHE A 415 25.50 17.01 -61.11
CA PHE A 415 25.93 15.93 -60.22
C PHE A 415 24.82 14.87 -60.05
N ASP A 416 25.20 13.63 -59.73
CA ASP A 416 24.29 12.50 -59.53
C ASP A 416 23.34 12.75 -58.34
N GLN A 417 22.04 12.66 -58.59
CA GLN A 417 21.00 12.91 -57.59
C GLN A 417 21.10 12.02 -56.35
N ARG A 418 21.65 10.80 -56.49
CA ARG A 418 21.88 9.88 -55.36
C ARG A 418 22.93 10.36 -54.35
N LEU A 419 23.76 11.32 -54.74
CA LEU A 419 24.74 11.93 -53.84
C LEU A 419 24.11 13.04 -52.97
N PHE A 420 23.08 13.73 -53.47
CA PHE A 420 22.44 14.84 -52.74
C PHE A 420 21.37 14.39 -51.75
N ASP A 421 20.76 13.23 -51.94
CA ASP A 421 19.78 12.67 -51.00
C ASP A 421 20.42 11.92 -49.81
N GLN A 422 21.72 12.13 -49.56
CA GLN A 422 22.41 11.55 -48.39
C GLN A 422 22.38 12.52 -47.19
N ASN A 423 21.58 12.19 -46.17
CA ASN A 423 21.43 12.97 -44.92
C ASN A 423 22.67 13.02 -43.99
N LYS A 424 23.86 12.65 -44.47
CA LYS A 424 25.03 12.34 -43.63
C LYS A 424 25.81 13.56 -43.12
N GLY A 425 25.41 14.78 -43.49
CA GLY A 425 26.22 16.00 -43.25
C GLY A 425 25.75 16.92 -42.13
N LEU A 426 24.51 16.81 -41.64
CA LEU A 426 23.94 17.79 -40.68
C LEU A 426 23.85 17.27 -39.23
N ASP A 427 23.94 15.95 -39.02
CA ASP A 427 23.60 15.32 -37.73
C ASP A 427 24.84 14.96 -36.86
N SER A 428 26.05 15.04 -37.42
CA SER A 428 27.28 14.56 -36.76
C SER A 428 28.03 15.60 -35.90
N GLY A 429 27.53 16.83 -35.80
CA GLY A 429 28.29 17.96 -35.23
C GLY A 429 27.94 18.38 -33.80
N ALA A 430 26.90 17.81 -33.18
CA ALA A 430 26.44 18.21 -31.85
C ALA A 430 26.71 17.09 -30.82
N MET A 431 27.97 16.92 -30.42
CA MET A 431 28.36 15.95 -29.41
C MET A 431 28.57 16.64 -28.06
N ASP A 432 27.78 16.24 -27.07
CA ASP A 432 27.91 16.59 -25.66
C ASP A 432 28.57 15.41 -24.92
N ASP A 433 29.35 15.66 -23.87
CA ASP A 433 30.13 14.62 -23.16
C ASP A 433 29.25 13.54 -22.52
N GLU A 434 27.94 13.82 -22.35
CA GLU A 434 26.94 12.86 -21.86
C GLU A 434 26.38 11.92 -22.95
N THR A 435 26.62 12.21 -24.24
CA THR A 435 26.07 11.43 -25.37
C THR A 435 27.09 10.41 -25.88
N TYR A 436 26.96 9.15 -25.46
CA TYR A 436 27.83 8.05 -25.90
C TYR A 436 27.54 7.62 -27.34
N ASN A 437 28.12 8.32 -28.32
CA ASN A 437 28.00 8.00 -29.74
C ASN A 437 29.35 7.81 -30.48
N PRO A 438 30.24 6.90 -30.03
CA PRO A 438 31.56 6.68 -30.65
C PRO A 438 31.55 5.89 -31.98
N TYR A 439 30.38 5.40 -32.44
CA TYR A 439 30.29 4.56 -33.64
C TYR A 439 29.14 4.99 -34.57
N ASP A 440 29.44 5.08 -35.88
CA ASP A 440 28.48 5.50 -36.92
C ASP A 440 27.40 4.44 -37.26
N LYS A 441 27.56 3.20 -36.80
CA LYS A 441 26.66 2.07 -37.11
C LYS A 441 26.46 1.16 -35.91
N ALA A 442 25.23 0.70 -35.69
CA ALA A 442 24.92 -0.29 -34.66
C ALA A 442 25.61 -1.64 -34.95
N TRP A 443 26.06 -2.32 -33.89
CA TRP A 443 26.78 -3.60 -33.94
C TRP A 443 25.95 -4.75 -34.57
N ARG A 444 24.61 -4.66 -34.56
CA ARG A 444 23.71 -5.61 -35.24
C ARG A 444 22.72 -4.85 -36.11
N GLY A 445 22.47 -5.34 -37.33
CA GLY A 445 21.46 -4.80 -38.27
C GLY A 445 20.00 -5.11 -37.88
N GLY A 446 19.69 -5.13 -36.58
CA GLY A 446 18.42 -5.60 -36.03
C GLY A 446 17.21 -4.73 -36.36
N ASP A 447 17.40 -3.43 -36.56
CA ASP A 447 16.28 -2.49 -36.78
C ASP A 447 15.65 -2.58 -38.19
N ASN A 448 16.29 -3.29 -39.13
CA ASN A 448 15.74 -3.57 -40.46
C ASN A 448 15.21 -4.99 -40.65
N VAL A 449 15.17 -5.80 -39.58
CA VAL A 449 14.63 -7.17 -39.67
C VAL A 449 13.13 -7.16 -40.08
N GLN A 450 12.38 -6.11 -39.74
CA GLN A 450 10.98 -5.95 -40.19
C GLN A 450 10.82 -5.85 -41.72
N GLN A 451 11.85 -5.44 -42.45
CA GLN A 451 11.83 -5.35 -43.93
C GLN A 451 12.31 -6.63 -44.62
N HIS A 452 13.00 -7.53 -43.90
CA HIS A 452 13.50 -8.81 -44.43
C HIS A 452 12.75 -10.03 -43.90
N ILE A 453 11.78 -9.87 -42.99
CA ILE A 453 10.80 -10.91 -42.67
C ILE A 453 9.88 -11.06 -43.88
N TYR A 454 9.85 -12.26 -44.46
CA TYR A 454 9.05 -12.61 -45.64
C TYR A 454 7.58 -12.21 -45.47
N ARG A 455 7.14 -11.22 -46.27
CA ARG A 455 5.74 -10.78 -46.38
C ARG A 455 5.27 -11.09 -47.81
N PRO A 456 4.66 -12.25 -48.06
CA PRO A 456 4.16 -12.59 -49.38
C PRO A 456 3.07 -11.59 -49.77
N SER A 457 3.27 -10.88 -50.89
CA SER A 457 2.26 -9.98 -51.42
C SER A 457 1.25 -10.79 -52.22
N LYS A 458 -0.04 -10.60 -51.94
CA LYS A 458 -1.15 -11.33 -52.58
C LYS A 458 -1.24 -11.10 -54.10
N ASN A 459 -0.49 -10.12 -54.61
CA ASN A 459 -0.47 -9.77 -56.03
C ASN A 459 0.60 -10.53 -56.82
N ILE A 460 1.67 -11.01 -56.17
CA ILE A 460 2.73 -11.76 -56.86
C ILE A 460 2.26 -13.15 -57.33
N ASP A 461 1.35 -13.80 -56.59
CA ASP A 461 0.82 -15.13 -56.97
C ASP A 461 -0.19 -15.08 -58.12
N LYS A 462 -0.90 -13.95 -58.28
CA LYS A 462 -1.88 -13.78 -59.37
C LYS A 462 -1.23 -13.75 -60.75
N ASP A 463 -0.04 -13.18 -60.84
CA ASP A 463 0.69 -13.04 -62.10
C ASP A 463 1.42 -14.33 -62.51
N VAL A 464 1.68 -15.25 -61.56
CA VAL A 464 2.44 -16.49 -61.79
C VAL A 464 1.54 -17.70 -62.09
N TYR A 465 0.36 -17.82 -61.48
CA TYR A 465 -0.48 -19.03 -61.58
C TYR A 465 -1.81 -18.88 -62.32
N GLY A 466 -2.29 -17.66 -62.62
CA GLY A 466 -3.51 -17.43 -63.42
C GLY A 466 -4.82 -18.02 -62.84
N ASP A 467 -5.96 -17.55 -63.36
CA ASP A 467 -7.32 -17.81 -62.81
C ASP A 467 -7.85 -19.26 -62.95
N ASP A 468 -7.02 -20.24 -63.34
CA ASP A 468 -7.47 -21.61 -63.60
C ASP A 468 -7.70 -22.46 -62.33
N LEU A 469 -7.13 -22.05 -61.19
CA LEU A 469 -7.33 -22.74 -59.91
C LEU A 469 -8.78 -22.59 -59.40
N ASP A 470 -9.38 -21.40 -59.59
CA ASP A 470 -10.73 -21.09 -59.12
C ASP A 470 -11.83 -21.78 -59.95
N LYS A 471 -11.53 -22.16 -61.20
CA LYS A 471 -12.45 -22.94 -62.06
C LYS A 471 -12.48 -24.42 -61.70
N ILE A 472 -11.35 -25.00 -61.31
CA ILE A 472 -11.26 -26.41 -60.94
C ILE A 472 -11.95 -26.69 -59.59
N ILE A 473 -11.84 -25.74 -58.65
CA ILE A 473 -12.46 -25.85 -57.31
C ILE A 473 -14.00 -25.79 -57.36
N ASN A 474 -14.59 -25.13 -58.36
CA ASN A 474 -16.05 -24.93 -58.45
C ASN A 474 -16.82 -26.01 -59.22
N THR A 475 -16.16 -27.06 -59.74
CA THR A 475 -16.87 -28.18 -60.40
C THR A 475 -17.15 -29.33 -59.42
N GLN A 476 -18.41 -29.50 -59.03
CA GLN A 476 -18.88 -30.58 -58.14
C GLN A 476 -18.91 -31.97 -58.81
N ARG A 477 -17.80 -32.43 -59.40
CA ARG A 477 -17.73 -33.72 -60.12
C ARG A 477 -17.31 -34.91 -59.23
N PHE A 478 -17.02 -34.70 -57.95
CA PHE A 478 -16.60 -35.75 -57.02
C PHE A 478 -17.22 -35.58 -55.63
N VAL A 479 -18.37 -36.21 -55.39
CA VAL A 479 -18.96 -36.40 -54.06
C VAL A 479 -19.12 -37.92 -53.83
N PRO A 480 -18.48 -38.53 -52.83
CA PRO A 480 -18.69 -39.93 -52.46
C PRO A 480 -19.95 -40.12 -51.58
N ASP A 481 -20.81 -41.09 -51.91
CA ASP A 481 -22.11 -41.36 -51.25
C ASP A 481 -22.04 -42.05 -49.87
N LYS A 482 -20.89 -42.08 -49.19
CA LYS A 482 -20.78 -42.66 -47.84
C LYS A 482 -19.70 -41.95 -47.01
N GLY A 483 -20.14 -41.03 -46.15
CA GLY A 483 -19.30 -40.36 -45.16
C GLY A 483 -19.02 -41.27 -43.96
N PHE A 484 -17.76 -41.32 -43.55
CA PHE A 484 -17.29 -41.99 -42.34
C PHE A 484 -17.75 -41.20 -41.10
N SER A 485 -18.49 -41.84 -40.20
CA SER A 485 -19.00 -41.23 -38.96
C SER A 485 -17.82 -40.86 -38.06
N GLY A 486 -17.53 -39.56 -37.97
CA GLY A 486 -16.37 -39.02 -37.24
C GLY A 486 -15.70 -37.82 -37.91
N ALA A 487 -16.16 -37.40 -39.10
CA ALA A 487 -15.61 -36.26 -39.84
C ALA A 487 -16.62 -35.14 -40.15
N GLU A 488 -17.69 -34.99 -39.37
CA GLU A 488 -18.52 -33.78 -39.40
C GLU A 488 -17.85 -32.68 -38.57
N GLY A 489 -16.92 -31.93 -39.18
CA GLY A 489 -16.33 -30.78 -38.50
C GLY A 489 -15.08 -30.14 -39.10
N SER A 490 -14.58 -30.60 -40.25
CA SER A 490 -13.42 -29.96 -40.90
C SER A 490 -13.34 -30.43 -42.36
N SER A 491 -13.27 -29.62 -43.42
CA SER A 491 -12.74 -28.27 -43.65
C SER A 491 -13.38 -27.70 -44.95
N ARG A 492 -13.22 -26.44 -45.39
CA ARG A 492 -11.96 -25.84 -45.88
C ARG A 492 -12.00 -24.31 -45.72
N GLY A 493 -11.35 -23.81 -44.67
CA GLY A 493 -11.03 -22.39 -44.55
C GLY A 493 -9.78 -22.07 -45.38
N SER A 494 -9.96 -21.38 -46.51
CA SER A 494 -8.88 -20.63 -47.15
C SER A 494 -8.86 -19.22 -46.53
N GLY A 495 -7.93 -19.01 -45.60
CA GLY A 495 -7.72 -17.75 -44.90
C GLY A 495 -7.01 -17.95 -43.56
N PRO A 496 -6.22 -16.98 -43.09
CA PRO A 496 -5.62 -17.07 -41.76
C PRO A 496 -6.73 -17.08 -40.69
N VAL A 497 -6.53 -17.91 -39.67
CA VAL A 497 -7.45 -18.18 -38.54
C VAL A 497 -8.13 -16.89 -38.05
N GLN A 498 -9.44 -16.80 -38.28
CA GLN A 498 -10.30 -15.80 -37.66
C GLN A 498 -10.73 -16.32 -36.29
N PHE A 499 -10.54 -15.50 -35.26
CA PHE A 499 -11.18 -15.73 -33.96
C PHE A 499 -12.66 -15.32 -34.08
N GLU A 500 -13.58 -16.23 -33.75
CA GLU A 500 -14.97 -15.85 -33.51
C GLU A 500 -15.01 -14.90 -32.31
N ARG A 501 -15.38 -13.65 -32.59
CA ARG A 501 -15.75 -12.69 -31.56
C ARG A 501 -17.17 -13.05 -31.14
N GLU A 502 -17.32 -13.73 -30.01
CA GLU A 502 -18.60 -13.84 -29.32
C GLU A 502 -19.22 -12.45 -29.14
N GLN A 503 -20.55 -12.35 -29.24
CA GLN A 503 -21.31 -11.11 -29.15
C GLN A 503 -20.85 -10.24 -27.97
N ASP A 504 -20.56 -8.97 -28.26
CA ASP A 504 -20.20 -7.96 -27.28
C ASP A 504 -21.39 -7.65 -26.37
N VAL A 505 -21.49 -8.40 -25.27
CA VAL A 505 -22.57 -8.30 -24.26
C VAL A 505 -22.62 -6.91 -23.61
N PHE A 506 -21.57 -6.08 -23.78
CA PHE A 506 -21.44 -4.77 -23.16
C PHE A 506 -21.58 -3.58 -24.12
N GLY A 507 -21.97 -3.80 -25.39
CA GLY A 507 -22.32 -2.71 -26.32
C GLY A 507 -21.20 -1.70 -26.60
N LEU A 508 -19.94 -2.10 -26.42
CA LEU A 508 -18.77 -1.25 -26.65
C LEU A 508 -18.55 -0.97 -28.15
N GLY A 509 -18.97 -1.89 -29.02
CA GLY A 509 -18.97 -1.72 -30.47
C GLY A 509 -19.77 -0.49 -30.95
N ASP A 510 -20.93 -0.23 -30.36
CA ASP A 510 -21.77 0.92 -30.71
C ASP A 510 -21.20 2.24 -30.16
N LEU A 511 -20.54 2.19 -29.00
CA LEU A 511 -19.86 3.34 -28.41
C LEU A 511 -18.67 3.82 -29.28
N PHE A 512 -17.91 2.89 -29.85
CA PHE A 512 -16.81 3.25 -30.76
C PHE A 512 -17.28 3.77 -32.12
N GLN A 513 -18.44 3.31 -32.63
CA GLN A 513 -19.05 3.89 -33.83
C GLN A 513 -19.61 5.31 -33.58
N GLN A 514 -20.15 5.57 -32.40
CA GLN A 514 -20.66 6.90 -32.02
C GLN A 514 -19.54 7.93 -31.84
N VAL A 515 -18.36 7.52 -31.36
CA VAL A 515 -17.16 8.37 -31.25
C VAL A 515 -16.52 8.65 -32.63
N LYS A 516 -16.59 7.70 -33.57
CA LYS A 516 -16.03 7.87 -34.92
C LYS A 516 -16.84 8.83 -35.78
N ASN A 517 -18.16 8.88 -35.60
CA ASN A 517 -19.05 9.82 -36.32
C ASN A 517 -19.07 11.24 -35.73
N LYS A 518 -18.41 11.48 -34.58
CA LYS A 518 -18.30 12.80 -33.93
C LYS A 518 -16.95 13.50 -34.16
N ARG A 519 -16.02 12.89 -34.91
CA ARG A 519 -14.70 13.43 -35.28
C ARG A 519 -14.63 13.88 -36.75
N GLY A 520 -15.71 14.48 -37.23
CA GLY A 520 -15.75 15.26 -38.47
C GLY A 520 -15.96 16.73 -38.14
N GLY A 521 -14.93 17.39 -37.58
CA GLY A 521 -14.95 18.80 -37.23
C GLY A 521 -13.55 19.28 -36.89
N ASP A 522 -13.06 20.21 -37.71
CA ASP A 522 -11.85 21.03 -37.63
C ASP A 522 -10.50 20.41 -37.24
N ARG A 523 -9.62 20.38 -38.24
CA ARG A 523 -8.17 20.38 -38.11
C ARG A 523 -7.74 21.84 -38.04
N ASP A 524 -7.30 22.30 -36.87
CA ASP A 524 -6.33 23.39 -36.81
C ASP A 524 -4.94 22.79 -36.63
N ASN A 525 -4.05 23.27 -37.50
CA ASN A 525 -2.62 23.26 -37.30
C ASN A 525 -2.34 23.94 -35.95
N ASP A 526 -1.44 23.37 -35.15
CA ASP A 526 -0.25 24.12 -34.77
C ASP A 526 0.84 23.16 -34.28
N ARG A 527 1.94 23.20 -35.03
CA ARG A 527 3.28 22.88 -34.57
C ARG A 527 3.72 24.04 -33.69
N ASP A 528 4.25 23.77 -32.51
CA ASP A 528 5.64 24.16 -32.31
C ASP A 528 6.26 23.40 -31.15
N ASP A 529 7.42 22.83 -31.44
CA ASP A 529 8.34 22.26 -30.48
C ASP A 529 9.36 23.35 -30.14
N SER A 530 9.37 23.71 -28.87
CA SER A 530 10.24 24.71 -28.29
C SER A 530 11.70 24.28 -28.29
N LYS A 531 12.60 25.15 -28.77
CA LYS A 531 13.99 25.20 -28.27
C LYS A 531 14.60 26.61 -28.37
N ARG A 532 15.14 27.04 -27.21
CA ARG A 532 16.22 28.05 -26.97
C ARG A 532 15.81 29.52 -27.12
N THR A 533 16.29 30.50 -26.34
CA THR A 533 17.21 30.62 -25.18
C THR A 533 17.10 32.06 -24.67
N ARG A 534 17.47 32.26 -23.40
CA ARG A 534 18.02 33.48 -22.78
C ARG A 534 18.18 34.73 -23.67
N HIS A 535 17.52 35.82 -23.26
CA HIS A 535 18.21 36.97 -22.68
C HIS A 535 17.33 37.68 -21.65
#